data_AF-A0A520B8H3-F1
#
_entry.id   AF-A0A520B8H3-F1
#
_cell.length_a   1.000
_cell.length_b   1.000
_cell.length_c   1.000
_cell.angle_alpha   90.00
_cell.angle_beta   90.00
_cell.angle_gamma   90.00
#
_symmetry.space_group_name_H-M   'P 1'
#
loop_
_entity.id
_entity.type
_entity.pdbx_description
1 polymer ?
#
loop_
_entity_poly.entity_id
_entity_poly.type
_entity_poly.pdbx_seq_one_letter_code
_entity_poly.pdbx_strand_id
1 'polypeptide(L)'
;MSEIVLHRTDGEGLPVRARRGIVEPIDARVTRLLGLALPADAGPVSEIGFAAQLGAMAAASKAALASDLACYLRWCEDIRVAPLPAEPEDLVRYIAMLEARGAKPATVARRVASLATAHGL
;
A
#
# COMPACT_ATOMS: atom_id res chain seq x y z
N MET A 1 -25.51 7.82 -32.92
CA MET A 1 -24.70 8.95 -33.42
C MET A 1 -23.67 9.25 -32.35
N SER A 2 -22.42 8.83 -32.56
CA SER A 2 -21.35 9.02 -31.59
C SER A 2 -20.60 10.30 -31.98
N GLU A 3 -20.68 11.31 -31.12
CA GLU A 3 -19.95 12.55 -31.30
C GLU A 3 -18.51 12.37 -30.81
N ILE A 4 -17.55 12.56 -31.71
CA ILE A 4 -16.12 12.55 -31.39
C ILE A 4 -15.75 13.99 -31.05
N VAL A 5 -15.53 14.26 -29.75
CA VAL A 5 -15.05 15.57 -29.29
C VAL A 5 -13.55 15.64 -29.50
N LEU A 6 -13.12 16.43 -30.49
CA LEU A 6 -11.71 16.73 -30.75
C LEU A 6 -11.27 17.89 -29.85
N HIS A 7 -10.51 17.58 -28.80
CA HIS A 7 -9.84 18.61 -28.01
C HIS A 7 -8.65 19.17 -28.81
N ARG A 8 -8.76 20.42 -29.25
CA ARG A 8 -7.62 21.17 -29.81
C ARG A 8 -6.65 21.41 -28.65
N THR A 9 -5.41 20.95 -28.78
CA THR A 9 -4.34 21.27 -27.83
C THR A 9 -3.68 22.54 -28.33
N ASP A 10 -3.73 23.59 -27.52
CA ASP A 10 -3.34 24.97 -27.89
C ASP A 10 -1.82 25.16 -27.90
N GLY A 11 -1.09 24.21 -28.49
CA GLY A 11 0.38 24.22 -28.51
C GLY A 11 1.04 23.79 -27.20
N GLU A 12 0.30 23.66 -26.10
CA GLU A 12 0.76 22.87 -24.96
C GLU A 12 0.63 21.39 -25.34
N GLY A 13 1.76 20.74 -25.61
CA GLY A 13 1.80 19.31 -25.87
C GLY A 13 1.05 18.55 -24.78
N LEU A 14 0.41 17.43 -25.15
CA LEU A 14 -0.16 16.48 -24.20
C LEU A 14 0.84 16.27 -23.06
N PRO A 15 0.41 16.26 -21.77
CA PRO A 15 1.32 16.04 -20.66
C PRO A 15 2.12 14.77 -20.92
N VAL A 16 3.38 14.95 -21.33
CA VAL A 16 4.30 13.85 -21.57
C VAL A 16 4.54 13.25 -20.20
N ARG A 17 4.15 11.99 -20.04
CA ARG A 17 4.40 11.24 -18.81
C ARG A 17 5.87 11.43 -18.46
N ALA A 18 6.13 12.16 -17.36
CA ALA A 18 7.47 12.62 -17.03
C ALA A 18 8.48 11.48 -17.16
N ARG A 19 9.52 11.73 -17.93
CA ARG A 19 10.59 10.77 -18.24
C ARG A 19 11.15 10.23 -16.92
N ARG A 20 10.78 8.98 -16.60
CA ARG A 20 11.43 8.05 -15.66
C ARG A 20 12.21 8.75 -14.55
N GLY A 21 11.49 9.33 -13.59
CA GLY A 21 12.09 9.53 -12.26
C GLY A 21 12.64 8.20 -11.74
N ILE A 22 13.58 8.23 -10.80
CA ILE A 22 14.05 7.03 -10.12
C ILE A 22 12.82 6.38 -9.47
N VAL A 23 12.27 5.35 -10.12
CA VAL A 23 11.14 4.60 -9.59
C VAL A 23 11.68 3.88 -8.36
N GLU A 24 11.12 4.20 -7.19
CA GLU A 24 11.47 3.53 -5.94
C GLU A 24 11.37 2.00 -6.17
N PRO A 25 12.46 1.25 -5.94
CA PRO A 25 12.41 -0.21 -6.03
C PRO A 25 11.32 -0.75 -5.10
N ILE A 26 10.60 -1.78 -5.53
CA ILE A 26 9.44 -2.25 -4.76
C ILE A 26 9.83 -2.73 -3.36
N ASP A 27 11.03 -3.32 -3.22
CA ASP A 27 11.58 -3.74 -1.94
C ASP A 27 11.80 -2.54 -1.02
N ALA A 28 12.42 -1.47 -1.51
CA ALA A 28 12.61 -0.23 -0.76
C ALA A 28 11.28 0.39 -0.33
N ARG A 29 10.28 0.35 -1.22
CA ARG A 29 8.93 0.83 -0.92
C ARG A 29 8.26 0.03 0.19
N VAL A 30 8.34 -1.31 0.15
CA VAL A 30 7.79 -2.18 1.21
C VAL A 30 8.50 -1.91 2.52
N THR A 31 9.84 -1.91 2.54
CA THR A 31 10.64 -1.64 3.74
C THR A 31 10.28 -0.29 4.37
N ARG A 32 10.17 0.76 3.55
CA ARG A 32 9.79 2.09 4.04
C ARG A 32 8.40 2.11 4.66
N LEU A 33 7.42 1.45 4.03
CA LEU A 33 6.04 1.41 4.55
C LEU A 33 5.94 0.61 5.85
N LEU A 34 6.69 -0.48 5.99
CA LEU A 34 6.77 -1.23 7.24
C LEU A 34 7.45 -0.39 8.34
N GLY A 35 8.53 0.31 8.02
CA GLY A 35 9.19 1.23 8.95
C GLY A 35 8.28 2.35 9.45
N LEU A 36 7.36 2.86 8.60
CA LEU A 36 6.34 3.85 9.00
C LEU A 36 5.19 3.24 9.82
N ALA A 37 4.97 1.93 9.70
CA ALA A 37 3.88 1.23 10.38
C ALA A 37 4.24 0.86 11.82
N LEU A 38 5.53 0.67 12.10
CA LEU A 38 6.05 0.27 13.40
C LEU A 38 6.04 1.44 14.41
N PRO A 39 5.84 1.15 15.70
CA PRO A 39 5.96 2.15 16.75
C PRO A 39 7.42 2.57 16.92
N ALA A 40 7.64 3.78 17.45
CA ALA A 40 8.98 4.34 17.61
C ALA A 40 9.88 3.54 18.58
N ASP A 41 9.28 2.76 19.47
CA ASP A 41 9.94 1.88 20.44
C ASP A 41 9.97 0.41 20.00
N ALA A 42 9.67 0.12 18.74
CA ALA A 42 9.78 -1.23 18.19
C ALA A 42 11.19 -1.80 18.40
N GLY A 43 11.25 -3.06 18.81
CA GLY A 43 12.50 -3.80 18.93
C GLY A 43 13.21 -3.97 17.58
N PRO A 44 14.49 -4.39 17.60
CA PRO A 44 15.24 -4.62 16.37
C PRO A 44 14.61 -5.75 15.54
N VAL A 45 14.54 -5.52 14.22
CA VAL A 45 14.13 -6.53 13.23
C VAL A 45 15.37 -7.23 12.68
N SER A 46 15.30 -8.55 12.51
CA SER A 46 16.39 -9.33 11.91
C SER A 46 16.55 -8.95 10.43
N GLU A 47 17.66 -8.30 10.08
CA GLU A 47 17.95 -7.92 8.69
C GLU A 47 17.98 -9.14 7.75
N ILE A 48 18.60 -10.24 8.19
CA ILE A 48 18.71 -11.48 7.39
C ILE A 48 17.32 -12.12 7.22
N GLY A 49 16.53 -12.19 8.29
CA GLY A 49 15.18 -12.77 8.24
C GLY A 49 14.27 -11.97 7.32
N PHE A 50 14.26 -10.65 7.51
CA PHE A 50 13.50 -9.71 6.71
C PHE A 50 13.89 -9.79 5.22
N ALA A 51 15.19 -9.73 4.91
CA ALA A 51 15.68 -9.81 3.53
C ALA A 51 15.36 -11.16 2.88
N ALA A 52 15.43 -12.26 3.62
CA ALA A 52 15.07 -13.58 3.11
C ALA A 52 13.57 -13.70 2.81
N GLN A 53 12.72 -13.27 3.74
CA GLN A 53 11.26 -13.30 3.56
C GLN A 53 10.82 -12.39 2.42
N LEU A 54 11.30 -11.14 2.39
CA LEU A 54 11.01 -10.21 1.31
C LEU A 54 11.57 -10.73 -0.03
N GLY A 55 12.80 -11.25 -0.05
CA GLY A 55 13.44 -11.82 -1.23
C GLY A 55 12.67 -13.02 -1.83
N ALA A 56 12.00 -13.82 -0.99
CA ALA A 56 11.18 -14.94 -1.42
C ALA A 56 9.83 -14.53 -2.05
N MET A 57 9.37 -13.29 -1.85
CA MET A 57 8.10 -12.82 -2.39
C MET A 57 8.20 -12.52 -3.89
N ALA A 58 7.18 -12.93 -4.65
CA ALA A 58 7.02 -12.49 -6.04
C ALA A 58 6.85 -10.97 -6.13
N ALA A 59 7.35 -10.35 -7.21
CA ALA A 59 7.26 -8.91 -7.42
C ALA A 59 5.82 -8.36 -7.36
N ALA A 60 4.85 -9.13 -7.90
CA ALA A 60 3.44 -8.77 -7.83
C ALA A 60 2.89 -8.77 -6.38
N SER A 61 3.33 -9.71 -5.55
CA SER A 61 2.97 -9.77 -4.13
C SER A 61 3.54 -8.58 -3.36
N LYS A 62 4.80 -8.21 -3.62
CA LYS A 62 5.41 -7.00 -3.03
C LYS A 62 4.66 -5.74 -3.45
N ALA A 63 4.26 -5.63 -4.71
CA ALA A 63 3.47 -4.52 -5.23
C ALA A 63 2.09 -4.42 -4.56
N ALA A 64 1.41 -5.55 -4.38
CA ALA A 64 0.15 -5.61 -3.65
C ALA A 64 0.32 -5.20 -2.18
N LEU A 65 1.30 -5.77 -1.48
CA LEU A 65 1.63 -5.45 -0.09
C LEU A 65 1.90 -3.95 0.08
N ALA A 66 2.77 -3.37 -0.75
CA ALA A 66 3.06 -1.93 -0.70
C ALA A 66 1.83 -1.06 -0.97
N SER A 67 0.97 -1.46 -1.91
CA SER A 67 -0.27 -0.73 -2.20
C SER A 67 -1.26 -0.81 -1.05
N ASP A 68 -1.38 -1.98 -0.43
CA ASP A 68 -2.32 -2.23 0.66
C ASP A 68 -1.86 -1.53 1.96
N LEU A 69 -0.57 -1.62 2.30
CA LEU A 69 0.03 -0.89 3.43
C LEU A 69 -0.13 0.62 3.27
N ALA A 70 0.16 1.18 2.10
CA ALA A 70 -0.04 2.61 1.86
C ALA A 70 -1.51 3.05 1.96
N CYS A 71 -2.46 2.14 1.76
CA CYS A 71 -3.87 2.44 1.96
C CYS A 71 -4.27 2.38 3.43
N TYR A 72 -3.78 1.36 4.14
CA TYR A 72 -4.02 1.18 5.56
C TYR A 72 -3.39 2.29 6.40
N LEU A 73 -2.11 2.63 6.15
CA LEU A 73 -1.40 3.71 6.85
C LEU A 73 -2.13 5.05 6.76
N ARG A 74 -2.64 5.40 5.57
CA ARG A 74 -3.42 6.63 5.40
C ARG A 74 -4.71 6.60 6.22
N TRP A 75 -5.37 5.44 6.28
CA TRP A 75 -6.56 5.32 7.12
C TRP A 75 -6.21 5.42 8.62
N CYS A 76 -5.12 4.78 9.05
CA CYS A 76 -4.62 4.89 10.43
C CYS A 76 -4.29 6.33 10.80
N GLU A 77 -3.70 7.10 9.88
CA GLU A 77 -3.45 8.53 10.03
C GLU A 77 -4.76 9.32 10.19
N ASP A 78 -5.73 9.08 9.30
CA ASP A 78 -7.04 9.76 9.32
C ASP A 78 -7.78 9.56 10.66
N ILE A 79 -7.71 8.36 11.24
CA ILE A 79 -8.42 8.02 12.48
C ILE A 79 -7.53 8.05 13.73
N ARG A 80 -6.24 8.38 13.56
CA ARG A 80 -5.21 8.49 14.60
C ARG A 80 -5.04 7.22 15.46
N VAL A 81 -4.88 6.07 14.81
CA VAL A 81 -4.55 4.79 15.47
C VAL A 81 -3.17 4.31 15.07
N ALA A 82 -2.55 3.50 15.93
CA ALA A 82 -1.27 2.86 15.63
C ALA A 82 -1.47 1.84 14.48
N PRO A 83 -0.61 1.82 13.45
CA PRO A 83 -0.78 0.87 12.36
C PRO A 83 -0.41 -0.57 12.75
N LEU A 84 0.76 -0.77 13.36
CA LEU A 84 1.23 -2.07 13.82
C LEU A 84 1.68 -2.02 15.30
N PRO A 85 1.43 -3.08 16.09
CA PRO A 85 0.54 -4.19 15.75
C PRO A 85 -0.90 -3.71 15.52
N ALA A 86 -1.58 -4.23 14.49
CA ALA A 86 -2.95 -3.84 14.21
C ALA A 86 -3.87 -4.43 15.29
N GLU A 87 -4.55 -3.57 16.04
CA GLU A 87 -5.55 -4.00 17.01
C GLU A 87 -6.76 -4.62 16.28
N PRO A 88 -7.34 -5.73 16.79
CA PRO A 88 -8.47 -6.39 16.15
C PRO A 88 -9.66 -5.44 15.90
N GLU A 89 -9.96 -4.54 16.83
CA GLU A 89 -11.01 -3.54 16.71
C GLU A 89 -10.74 -2.56 15.56
N ASP A 90 -9.49 -2.16 15.35
CA ASP A 90 -9.09 -1.30 14.24
C ASP A 90 -9.16 -2.03 12.91
N LEU A 91 -8.82 -3.31 12.88
CA LEU A 91 -8.99 -4.13 11.68
C LEU A 91 -10.47 -4.24 11.28
N VAL A 92 -11.37 -4.45 12.23
CA VAL A 92 -12.82 -4.47 11.97
C VAL A 92 -13.31 -3.12 11.47
N ARG A 93 -12.88 -2.01 12.08
CA ARG A 93 -13.21 -0.65 11.63
C ARG A 93 -12.69 -0.37 10.21
N TYR A 94 -11.49 -0.83 9.89
CA TYR A 94 -10.91 -0.69 8.56
C TYR A 94 -11.70 -1.48 7.52
N ILE A 95 -12.04 -2.73 7.81
CA ILE A 95 -12.85 -3.59 6.92
C ILE A 95 -14.22 -2.93 6.66
N ALA A 96 -14.92 -2.50 7.70
CA ALA A 96 -16.22 -1.85 7.58
C ALA A 96 -16.14 -0.57 6.72
N MET A 97 -15.06 0.22 6.87
CA MET A 97 -14.82 1.39 6.03
C MET A 97 -14.59 1.01 4.56
N LEU A 98 -13.84 -0.06 4.28
CA LEU A 98 -13.63 -0.54 2.90
C LEU A 98 -14.93 -0.98 2.24
N GLU A 99 -15.76 -1.72 2.97
CA GLU A 99 -17.06 -2.20 2.50
C GLU A 99 -18.02 -1.02 2.24
N ALA A 100 -18.08 -0.06 3.17
CA ALA A 100 -18.87 1.17 2.99
C ALA A 100 -18.44 2.00 1.76
N ARG A 101 -17.16 1.91 1.36
CA ARG A 101 -16.62 2.52 0.13
C ARG A 101 -16.80 1.66 -1.12
N GLY A 102 -17.50 0.52 -1.02
CA GLY A 102 -17.78 -0.37 -2.15
C GLY A 102 -16.58 -1.21 -2.60
N ALA A 103 -15.59 -1.46 -1.72
CA ALA A 103 -14.49 -2.35 -2.04
C ALA A 103 -15.02 -3.77 -2.32
N LYS A 104 -14.54 -4.39 -3.40
CA LYS A 104 -14.89 -5.78 -3.73
C LYS A 104 -14.40 -6.72 -2.62
N PRO A 105 -15.12 -7.82 -2.29
CA PRO A 105 -14.70 -8.78 -1.27
C PRO A 105 -13.26 -9.28 -1.45
N ALA A 106 -12.86 -9.58 -2.69
CA ALA A 106 -11.49 -10.00 -3.01
C ALA A 106 -10.42 -8.94 -2.66
N THR A 107 -10.76 -7.65 -2.72
CA THR A 107 -9.84 -6.56 -2.33
C THR A 107 -9.72 -6.47 -0.81
N VAL A 108 -10.83 -6.61 -0.09
CA VAL A 108 -10.83 -6.65 1.38
C VAL A 108 -9.98 -7.82 1.88
N ALA A 109 -10.25 -9.04 1.37
CA ALA A 109 -9.50 -10.24 1.73
C ALA A 109 -8.00 -10.09 1.46
N ARG A 110 -7.62 -9.55 0.29
CA ARG A 110 -6.21 -9.30 -0.06
C ARG A 110 -5.55 -8.30 0.89
N ARG A 111 -6.24 -7.22 1.28
CA ARG A 111 -5.70 -6.23 2.22
C ARG A 111 -5.49 -6.83 3.61
N VAL A 112 -6.44 -7.62 4.10
CA VAL A 112 -6.29 -8.34 5.38
C VAL A 112 -5.09 -9.30 5.32
N ALA A 113 -4.93 -10.05 4.23
CA ALA A 113 -3.77 -10.92 4.02
C ALA A 113 -2.44 -10.14 3.98
N SER A 114 -2.42 -8.95 3.36
CA SER A 114 -1.25 -8.06 3.36
C SER A 114 -0.90 -7.58 4.78
N LEU A 115 -1.89 -7.27 5.62
CA LEU A 115 -1.65 -6.91 7.03
C LEU A 115 -1.11 -8.10 7.82
N ALA A 116 -1.68 -9.30 7.65
CA ALA A 116 -1.14 -10.52 8.26
C ALA A 116 0.31 -10.79 7.83
N THR A 117 0.63 -10.53 6.55
CA THR A 117 2.01 -10.63 6.05
C THR A 117 2.92 -9.60 6.73
N ALA A 118 2.46 -8.35 6.89
CA ALA A 118 3.23 -7.30 7.55
C ALA A 118 3.53 -7.60 9.03
N HIS A 119 2.62 -8.29 9.73
CA HIS A 119 2.88 -8.76 11.10
C HIS A 119 3.94 -9.86 11.19
N GLY A 120 4.18 -10.61 10.11
CA GLY A 120 5.16 -11.70 10.07
C GLY A 120 6.50 -11.33 9.45
N LEU A 121 6.67 -10.09 8.98
CA LEU A 121 7.92 -9.53 8.45
C LEU A 121 8.69 -8.80 9.56
#